data_AF-A0A830F5M2-F1
#
_entry.id   AF-A0A830F5M2-F1
#
_cell.length_a   1.000
_cell.length_b   1.000
_cell.length_c   1.000
_cell.angle_alpha   90.00
_cell.angle_beta   90.00
_cell.angle_gamma   90.00
#
_symmetry.space_group_name_H-M   'P 1'
#
loop_
_entity.id
_entity.type
_entity.pdbx_description
1 polymer ?
#
loop_
_entity_poly.entity_id
_entity_poly.type
_entity_poly.pdbx_seq_one_letter_code
_entity_poly.pdbx_strand_id
1 'polypeptide(L)'
;MRPDQTDVEYPTDAQAATRRHVRLRRHADDTQRTRYRDRIYRSAEHVVAIGHGLTCGAGTADVATEPLCERLTAAATELEATLDGKVPENLGEAATEWCELHGFNPTTLSDHLPRLARHAVLSIFLKAVVYEREHRAGNLPLLTTPIREAFREADHKLETAVFAETVLDDVAFRLNDRALQRVLDARDRFLDARYPAVAIGRLYEAITSTEARQRLGQFYTPRWLRDLMLTWVPADAPTLLDLGVGAGSLSMPFHPRFEVSTEPDHIAGIDRNPLARLMATVALILSRQPHEVHVEDFLELAPDDLESASRNGFRFILNETDARHINNFYAFDALMLDETELKALLAFLNSGVFDDVVHRYRYAREGGFEKIEPNDLEGVPVLDPRGLPEDVVSRLAASFDELCETARRGGDDGNVFARIESLIRRRL
;
A
#
# COMPACT_ATOMS: atom_id res chain seq x y z
N MET A 1 48.58 -22.13 -43.14
CA MET A 1 49.38 -22.34 -41.91
C MET A 1 48.74 -21.53 -40.79
N ARG A 2 47.90 -22.18 -39.99
CA ARG A 2 47.40 -21.72 -38.67
C ARG A 2 47.68 -22.90 -37.73
N PRO A 3 48.29 -22.71 -36.55
CA PRO A 3 48.45 -23.78 -35.60
C PRO A 3 47.31 -23.81 -34.56
N ASP A 4 46.85 -25.03 -34.33
CA ASP A 4 46.42 -25.65 -33.07
C ASP A 4 45.17 -25.12 -32.32
N GLN A 5 44.06 -25.84 -32.51
CA GLN A 5 42.92 -25.88 -31.60
C GLN A 5 43.08 -27.14 -30.74
N THR A 6 43.18 -26.97 -29.42
CA THR A 6 43.02 -28.06 -28.47
C THR A 6 41.58 -28.11 -27.98
N ASP A 7 40.99 -29.28 -28.14
CA ASP A 7 39.66 -29.68 -27.69
C ASP A 7 39.55 -29.65 -26.16
N VAL A 8 38.45 -29.11 -25.64
CA VAL A 8 37.98 -29.37 -24.27
C VAL A 8 36.71 -30.19 -24.38
N GLU A 9 36.83 -31.49 -24.11
CA GLU A 9 35.74 -32.45 -23.98
C GLU A 9 34.87 -32.13 -22.76
N TYR A 10 33.55 -32.05 -22.95
CA TYR A 10 32.56 -32.12 -21.87
C TYR A 10 32.16 -33.59 -21.64
N PRO A 11 32.07 -34.07 -20.38
CA PRO A 11 31.55 -35.41 -20.13
C PRO A 11 30.04 -35.46 -20.38
N THR A 12 29.66 -36.15 -21.44
CA THR A 12 28.31 -36.66 -21.70
C THR A 12 28.04 -37.87 -20.81
N ASP A 13 27.29 -37.71 -19.71
CA ASP A 13 26.69 -38.85 -18.99
C ASP A 13 25.55 -38.48 -18.00
N ALA A 14 24.67 -37.54 -18.37
CA ALA A 14 23.52 -37.15 -17.53
C ALA A 14 22.16 -37.09 -18.25
N GLN A 15 21.97 -37.88 -19.32
CA GLN A 15 20.70 -37.89 -20.07
C GLN A 15 20.07 -39.28 -20.31
N ALA A 16 20.48 -40.35 -19.63
CA ALA A 16 19.88 -41.67 -19.89
C ALA A 16 19.71 -42.61 -18.68
N ALA A 17 19.50 -42.09 -17.47
CA ALA A 17 18.88 -42.87 -16.38
C ALA A 17 17.39 -42.52 -16.27
N THR A 18 16.67 -43.06 -17.23
CA THR A 18 15.27 -42.77 -17.58
C THR A 18 14.29 -43.58 -16.72
N ARG A 19 13.24 -42.89 -16.22
CA ARG A 19 11.89 -43.40 -15.86
C ARG A 19 11.73 -44.36 -14.67
N ARG A 20 11.32 -43.79 -13.53
CA ARG A 20 10.21 -44.32 -12.73
C ARG A 20 9.11 -43.26 -12.65
N HIS A 21 7.99 -43.53 -13.32
CA HIS A 21 6.75 -42.77 -13.17
C HIS A 21 6.30 -42.80 -11.70
N VAL A 22 6.33 -41.65 -11.03
CA VAL A 22 5.46 -41.42 -9.88
C VAL A 22 4.25 -40.66 -10.40
N ARG A 23 3.16 -41.43 -10.51
CA ARG A 23 1.81 -40.97 -10.81
C ARG A 23 1.41 -40.00 -9.69
N LEU A 24 1.25 -38.70 -10.00
CA LEU A 24 0.60 -37.74 -9.10
C LEU A 24 -0.82 -38.26 -8.80
N ARG A 25 -1.00 -38.93 -7.67
CA ARG A 25 -2.33 -39.22 -7.14
C ARG A 25 -2.91 -37.91 -6.64
N ARG A 26 -3.83 -37.36 -7.43
CA ARG A 26 -4.84 -36.41 -6.96
C ARG A 26 -5.61 -37.08 -5.81
N HIS A 27 -5.36 -36.65 -4.59
CA HIS A 27 -6.35 -36.62 -3.53
C HIS A 27 -6.28 -35.24 -2.88
N ALA A 28 -6.73 -34.23 -3.62
CA ALA A 28 -7.34 -33.09 -2.98
C ALA A 28 -8.73 -33.58 -2.56
N ASP A 29 -9.04 -33.48 -1.27
CA ASP A 29 -10.36 -33.76 -0.73
C ASP A 29 -11.39 -32.89 -1.47
N ASP A 30 -12.23 -33.54 -2.29
CA ASP A 30 -13.28 -32.88 -3.09
C ASP A 30 -14.22 -32.06 -2.18
N THR A 31 -14.27 -32.37 -0.88
CA THR A 31 -15.07 -31.67 0.12
C THR A 31 -14.56 -30.25 0.39
N GLN A 32 -13.26 -30.01 0.45
CA GLN A 32 -12.69 -28.67 0.69
C GLN A 32 -12.75 -27.79 -0.56
N ARG A 33 -12.47 -28.37 -1.74
CA ARG A 33 -12.68 -27.66 -3.03
C ARG A 33 -14.14 -27.31 -3.23
N THR A 34 -15.06 -28.20 -2.88
CA THR A 34 -16.50 -27.94 -2.96
C THR A 34 -16.92 -26.88 -1.94
N ARG A 35 -16.38 -26.85 -0.71
CA ARG A 35 -16.70 -25.79 0.27
C ARG A 35 -16.18 -24.42 -0.13
N TYR A 36 -14.96 -24.32 -0.65
CA TYR A 36 -14.39 -23.05 -1.12
C TYR A 36 -15.11 -22.55 -2.38
N ARG A 37 -15.39 -23.48 -3.32
CA ARG A 37 -16.21 -23.21 -4.50
C ARG A 37 -17.62 -22.78 -4.09
N ASP A 38 -18.31 -23.52 -3.24
CA ASP A 38 -19.66 -23.17 -2.77
C ASP A 38 -19.71 -21.86 -1.97
N ARG A 39 -18.60 -21.43 -1.34
CA ARG A 39 -18.52 -20.11 -0.68
C ARG A 39 -18.37 -19.00 -1.72
N ILE A 40 -17.51 -19.17 -2.72
CA ILE A 40 -17.37 -18.23 -3.84
C ILE A 40 -18.67 -18.16 -4.64
N TYR A 41 -19.31 -19.30 -4.94
CA TYR A 41 -20.55 -19.37 -5.70
C TYR A 41 -21.76 -18.90 -4.89
N ARG A 42 -21.86 -19.16 -3.58
CA ARG A 42 -22.93 -18.55 -2.75
C ARG A 42 -22.74 -17.05 -2.56
N SER A 43 -21.50 -16.57 -2.46
CA SER A 43 -21.21 -15.13 -2.48
C SER A 43 -21.51 -14.54 -3.86
N ALA A 44 -21.19 -15.23 -4.96
CA ALA A 44 -21.52 -14.81 -6.32
C ALA A 44 -23.03 -14.86 -6.61
N GLU A 45 -23.77 -15.84 -6.08
CA GLU A 45 -25.23 -15.95 -6.19
C GLU A 45 -25.93 -14.90 -5.32
N HIS A 46 -25.40 -14.59 -4.12
CA HIS A 46 -25.84 -13.41 -3.36
C HIS A 46 -25.52 -12.11 -4.11
N VAL A 47 -24.38 -12.01 -4.79
CA VAL A 47 -24.01 -10.85 -5.62
C VAL A 47 -24.90 -10.74 -6.87
N VAL A 48 -25.31 -11.85 -7.49
CA VAL A 48 -26.28 -11.88 -8.60
C VAL A 48 -27.69 -11.55 -8.10
N ALA A 49 -28.08 -12.04 -6.92
CA ALA A 49 -29.37 -11.70 -6.30
C ALA A 49 -29.44 -10.24 -5.84
N ILE A 50 -28.34 -9.70 -5.29
CA ILE A 50 -28.18 -8.28 -4.97
C ILE A 50 -28.11 -7.46 -6.27
N GLY A 51 -27.48 -7.96 -7.34
CA GLY A 51 -27.42 -7.33 -8.66
C GLY A 51 -28.74 -7.36 -9.46
N HIS A 52 -29.68 -8.25 -9.10
CA HIS A 52 -31.04 -8.25 -9.65
C HIS A 52 -32.01 -7.37 -8.86
N GLY A 53 -31.71 -7.06 -7.58
CA GLY A 53 -32.50 -6.16 -6.72
C GLY A 53 -31.97 -4.73 -6.62
N LEU A 54 -30.68 -4.53 -6.84
CA LEU A 54 -30.07 -3.24 -7.15
C LEU A 54 -30.09 -3.12 -8.67
N THR A 55 -31.08 -2.41 -9.19
CA THR A 55 -30.89 -1.78 -10.48
C THR A 55 -29.52 -1.12 -10.44
N CYS A 56 -28.69 -1.45 -11.42
CA CYS A 56 -27.47 -0.73 -11.73
C CYS A 56 -27.85 0.73 -12.01
N GLY A 57 -28.08 1.51 -10.95
CA GLY A 57 -27.98 2.93 -11.03
C GLY A 57 -26.54 3.15 -11.44
N ALA A 58 -26.33 3.54 -12.70
CA ALA A 58 -25.21 4.38 -13.05
C ALA A 58 -25.09 5.38 -11.90
N GLY A 59 -24.13 5.14 -11.00
CA GLY A 59 -24.13 5.77 -9.68
C GLY A 59 -24.31 7.26 -9.93
N THR A 60 -25.46 7.79 -9.50
CA THR A 60 -25.91 9.13 -9.86
C THR A 60 -24.70 10.02 -9.73
N ALA A 61 -24.24 10.56 -10.86
CA ALA A 61 -23.16 11.52 -10.85
C ALA A 61 -23.50 12.50 -9.73
N ASP A 62 -22.55 12.75 -8.83
CA ASP A 62 -22.71 13.89 -7.97
C ASP A 62 -22.80 15.08 -8.94
N VAL A 63 -24.00 15.60 -9.17
CA VAL A 63 -24.33 16.58 -10.22
C VAL A 63 -23.44 17.83 -10.06
N ALA A 64 -22.82 17.99 -8.89
CA ALA A 64 -21.82 18.98 -8.57
C ALA A 64 -20.45 18.79 -9.27
N THR A 65 -20.10 17.58 -9.72
CA THR A 65 -18.77 17.27 -10.28
C THR A 65 -18.59 17.68 -11.74
N GLU A 66 -19.65 17.66 -12.54
CA GLU A 66 -19.58 18.00 -13.97
C GLU A 66 -19.25 19.49 -14.22
N PRO A 67 -19.90 20.47 -13.53
CA PRO A 67 -19.49 21.87 -13.62
C PRO A 67 -18.06 22.14 -13.12
N LEU A 68 -17.56 21.29 -12.22
CA LEU A 68 -16.19 21.37 -11.72
C LEU A 68 -15.19 20.88 -12.77
N CYS A 69 -15.47 19.76 -13.44
CA CYS A 69 -14.67 19.24 -14.55
C CYS A 69 -14.52 20.30 -15.67
N GLU A 70 -15.63 20.93 -16.07
CA GLU A 70 -15.62 21.99 -17.10
C GLU A 70 -14.73 23.17 -16.68
N ARG A 71 -14.87 23.61 -15.43
CA ARG A 71 -14.11 24.75 -14.88
C ARG A 71 -12.61 24.47 -14.80
N LEU A 72 -12.22 23.30 -14.29
CA LEU A 72 -10.80 22.92 -14.21
C LEU A 72 -10.20 22.70 -15.61
N THR A 73 -10.96 22.10 -16.54
CA THR A 73 -10.53 21.95 -17.94
C THR A 73 -10.32 23.29 -18.62
N ALA A 74 -11.21 24.26 -18.40
CA ALA A 74 -11.07 25.61 -18.95
C ALA A 74 -9.83 26.33 -18.40
N ALA A 75 -9.59 26.23 -17.08
CA ALA A 75 -8.39 26.79 -16.46
C ALA A 75 -7.10 26.12 -16.98
N ALA A 76 -7.12 24.79 -17.16
CA ALA A 76 -6.00 24.08 -17.76
C ALA A 76 -5.73 24.55 -19.18
N THR A 77 -6.76 24.70 -20.02
CA THR A 77 -6.62 25.20 -21.39
C THR A 77 -6.04 26.63 -21.44
N GLU A 78 -6.42 27.48 -20.50
CA GLU A 78 -5.87 28.84 -20.37
C GLU A 78 -4.39 28.82 -19.93
N LEU A 79 -4.02 27.92 -19.02
CA LEU A 79 -2.63 27.71 -18.62
C LEU A 79 -1.78 27.16 -19.78
N GLU A 80 -2.32 26.22 -20.55
CA GLU A 80 -1.69 25.67 -21.74
C GLU A 80 -1.33 26.76 -22.75
N ALA A 81 -2.28 27.66 -23.04
CA ALA A 81 -2.05 28.80 -23.92
C ALA A 81 -1.01 29.79 -23.35
N THR A 82 -0.89 29.87 -22.02
CA THR A 82 0.12 30.73 -21.37
C THR A 82 1.54 30.13 -21.48
N LEU A 83 1.64 28.80 -21.52
CA LEU A 83 2.91 28.07 -21.65
C LEU A 83 3.38 27.88 -23.11
N ASP A 84 2.60 28.34 -24.10
CA ASP A 84 2.76 28.12 -25.54
C ASP A 84 4.23 28.08 -26.03
N GLY A 85 4.74 26.86 -26.20
CA GLY A 85 6.08 26.57 -26.73
C GLY A 85 7.26 27.03 -25.87
N LYS A 86 7.03 27.60 -24.68
CA LYS A 86 8.08 28.09 -23.78
C LYS A 86 8.11 27.23 -22.53
N VAL A 87 8.98 26.24 -22.52
CA VAL A 87 9.43 25.62 -21.26
C VAL A 87 10.13 26.74 -20.47
N PRO A 88 9.64 27.13 -19.29
CA PRO A 88 10.30 28.16 -18.51
C PRO A 88 11.73 27.71 -18.18
N GLU A 89 12.72 28.59 -18.33
CA GLU A 89 14.14 28.23 -18.20
C GLU A 89 14.48 27.58 -16.85
N ASN A 90 13.72 27.94 -15.80
CA ASN A 90 13.86 27.43 -14.44
C ASN A 90 13.08 26.12 -14.17
N LEU A 91 12.33 25.61 -15.14
CA LEU A 91 11.46 24.43 -15.01
C LEU A 91 12.00 23.18 -15.71
N GLY A 92 13.05 23.32 -16.52
CA GLY A 92 13.50 22.26 -17.45
C GLY A 92 13.72 20.89 -16.80
N GLU A 93 14.56 20.82 -15.77
CA GLU A 93 14.94 19.54 -15.13
C GLU A 93 13.78 18.93 -14.33
N ALA A 94 13.17 19.69 -13.43
CA ALA A 94 12.05 19.20 -12.60
C ALA A 94 10.80 18.84 -13.43
N ALA A 95 10.52 19.56 -14.52
CA ALA A 95 9.41 19.23 -15.42
C ALA A 95 9.72 17.98 -16.25
N THR A 96 10.99 17.80 -16.62
CA THR A 96 11.48 16.59 -17.30
C THR A 96 11.33 15.37 -16.39
N GLU A 97 11.81 15.44 -15.15
CA GLU A 97 11.68 14.38 -14.16
C GLU A 97 10.20 14.03 -13.89
N TRP A 98 9.35 15.06 -13.73
CA TRP A 98 7.91 14.85 -13.61
C TRP A 98 7.32 14.12 -14.81
N CYS A 99 7.73 14.50 -16.02
CA CYS A 99 7.29 13.82 -17.23
C CYS A 99 7.76 12.35 -17.28
N GLU A 100 9.01 12.07 -16.96
CA GLU A 100 9.58 10.71 -16.91
C GLU A 100 8.87 9.82 -15.88
N LEU A 101 8.60 10.37 -14.69
CA LEU A 101 7.87 9.67 -13.63
C LEU A 101 6.46 9.25 -14.07
N HIS A 102 5.86 10.06 -14.94
CA HIS A 102 4.58 9.80 -15.58
C HIS A 102 4.72 9.07 -16.93
N GLY A 103 5.87 8.46 -17.23
CA GLY A 103 6.12 7.68 -18.44
C GLY A 103 6.00 8.46 -19.75
N PHE A 104 6.19 9.77 -19.69
CA PHE A 104 6.27 10.64 -20.86
C PHE A 104 7.71 10.76 -21.34
N ASN A 105 7.91 11.04 -22.64
CA ASN A 105 9.25 11.14 -23.18
C ASN A 105 9.83 12.55 -22.89
N PRO A 106 10.93 12.63 -22.12
CA PRO A 106 11.53 13.91 -21.73
C PRO A 106 12.05 14.73 -22.93
N THR A 107 12.46 14.08 -24.02
CA THR A 107 12.98 14.77 -25.21
C THR A 107 11.90 15.54 -25.97
N THR A 108 10.63 15.38 -25.59
CA THR A 108 9.46 16.02 -26.17
C THR A 108 8.67 16.78 -25.12
N LEU A 109 9.35 17.42 -24.16
CA LEU A 109 8.72 18.17 -23.05
C LEU A 109 7.67 19.18 -23.53
N SER A 110 7.90 19.86 -24.66
CA SER A 110 6.92 20.75 -25.30
C SER A 110 5.59 20.06 -25.59
N ASP A 111 5.64 18.79 -26.00
CA ASP A 111 4.47 17.97 -26.35
C ASP A 111 3.72 17.48 -25.09
N HIS A 112 4.34 17.63 -23.93
CA HIS A 112 3.82 17.22 -22.62
C HIS A 112 3.44 18.38 -21.71
N LEU A 113 3.81 19.63 -22.05
CA LEU A 113 3.32 20.85 -21.38
C LEU A 113 1.80 20.86 -21.20
N PRO A 114 0.98 20.41 -22.18
CA PRO A 114 -0.46 20.35 -21.99
C PRO A 114 -0.90 19.47 -20.82
N ARG A 115 -0.18 18.39 -20.56
CA ARG A 115 -0.48 17.46 -19.45
C ARG A 115 -0.02 18.03 -18.13
N LEU A 116 1.17 18.64 -18.12
CA LEU A 116 1.73 19.29 -16.94
C LEU A 116 0.80 20.42 -16.45
N ALA A 117 0.28 21.25 -17.37
CA ALA A 117 -0.69 22.29 -17.05
C ALA A 117 -1.96 21.75 -16.39
N ARG A 118 -2.51 20.64 -16.91
CA ARG A 118 -3.68 19.97 -16.34
C ARG A 118 -3.41 19.45 -14.93
N HIS A 119 -2.29 18.74 -14.74
CA HIS A 119 -1.89 18.24 -13.43
C HIS A 119 -1.68 19.40 -12.43
N ALA A 120 -1.10 20.50 -12.90
CA ALA A 120 -0.85 21.71 -12.11
C ALA A 120 -2.15 22.36 -11.61
N VAL A 121 -3.16 22.48 -12.47
CA VAL A 121 -4.49 22.98 -12.09
C VAL A 121 -5.16 22.07 -11.05
N LEU A 122 -5.10 20.75 -11.24
CA LEU A 122 -5.66 19.81 -10.26
C LEU A 122 -4.94 19.90 -8.91
N SER A 123 -3.61 19.99 -8.91
CA SER A 123 -2.81 20.10 -7.69
C SER A 123 -3.20 21.34 -6.87
N ILE A 124 -3.22 22.54 -7.48
CA ILE A 124 -3.65 23.76 -6.78
C ILE A 124 -5.09 23.65 -6.29
N PHE A 125 -5.99 23.08 -7.09
CA PHE A 125 -7.38 22.87 -6.67
C PHE A 125 -7.47 22.01 -5.41
N LEU A 126 -6.77 20.87 -5.37
CA LEU A 126 -6.76 19.96 -4.22
C LEU A 126 -6.13 20.59 -2.98
N LYS A 127 -5.03 21.35 -3.13
CA LYS A 127 -4.44 22.13 -2.03
C LYS A 127 -5.43 23.17 -1.48
N ALA A 128 -6.14 23.87 -2.36
CA ALA A 128 -7.15 24.84 -1.95
C ALA A 128 -8.32 24.20 -1.20
N VAL A 129 -8.74 23.00 -1.58
CA VAL A 129 -9.78 22.23 -0.87
C VAL A 129 -9.36 21.92 0.56
N VAL A 130 -8.14 21.41 0.77
CA VAL A 130 -7.64 21.14 2.13
C VAL A 130 -7.49 22.43 2.92
N TYR A 131 -6.96 23.49 2.30
CA TYR A 131 -6.84 24.80 2.95
C TYR A 131 -8.20 25.30 3.47
N GLU A 132 -9.25 25.22 2.65
CA GLU A 132 -10.60 25.64 3.04
C GLU A 132 -11.17 24.79 4.18
N ARG A 133 -10.95 23.47 4.17
CA ARG A 133 -11.33 22.58 5.29
C ARG A 133 -10.69 23.05 6.60
N GLU A 134 -9.38 23.30 6.57
CA GLU A 134 -8.62 23.72 7.75
C GLU A 134 -8.99 25.14 8.19
N HIS A 135 -9.33 26.01 7.25
CA HIS A 135 -9.89 27.33 7.56
C HIS A 135 -11.22 27.20 8.32
N ARG A 136 -12.15 26.38 7.82
CA ARG A 136 -13.46 26.12 8.47
C ARG A 136 -13.32 25.43 9.83
N ALA A 137 -12.27 24.65 10.02
CA ALA A 137 -11.92 24.06 11.31
C ALA A 137 -11.28 25.06 12.30
N GLY A 138 -10.94 26.28 11.84
CA GLY A 138 -10.27 27.31 12.65
C GLY A 138 -8.75 27.15 12.74
N ASN A 139 -8.16 26.23 11.98
CA ASN A 139 -6.72 25.95 11.99
C ASN A 139 -5.94 26.91 11.08
N LEU A 140 -6.56 27.45 10.03
CA LEU A 140 -5.95 28.40 9.09
C LEU A 140 -6.77 29.69 8.93
N PRO A 141 -6.12 30.82 8.59
CA PRO A 141 -6.84 32.05 8.23
C PRO A 141 -7.56 31.90 6.88
N LEU A 142 -8.45 32.85 6.56
CA LEU A 142 -9.08 32.91 5.23
C LEU A 142 -7.99 32.97 4.15
N LEU A 143 -8.17 32.23 3.05
CA LEU A 143 -7.21 32.21 1.96
C LEU A 143 -7.19 33.57 1.23
N THR A 144 -6.15 34.36 1.49
CA THR A 144 -5.92 35.65 0.84
C THR A 144 -4.65 35.64 0.00
N THR A 145 -4.54 36.56 -0.95
CA THR A 145 -3.31 36.72 -1.73
C THR A 145 -2.17 37.26 -0.84
N PRO A 146 -0.91 36.84 -1.09
CA PRO A 146 -0.47 35.87 -2.10
C PRO A 146 -0.72 34.40 -1.70
N ILE A 147 -1.44 33.66 -2.55
CA ILE A 147 -1.91 32.29 -2.30
C ILE A 147 -0.76 31.30 -2.07
N ARG A 148 0.34 31.45 -2.82
CA ARG A 148 1.52 30.57 -2.70
C ARG A 148 2.16 30.67 -1.31
N GLU A 149 2.22 31.87 -0.73
CA GLU A 149 2.76 32.06 0.61
C GLU A 149 1.82 31.46 1.67
N ALA A 150 0.52 31.63 1.50
CA ALA A 150 -0.47 31.00 2.38
C ALA A 150 -0.34 29.45 2.38
N PHE A 151 -0.08 28.83 1.23
CA PHE A 151 0.19 27.39 1.17
C PHE A 151 1.49 27.00 1.87
N ARG A 152 2.57 27.78 1.72
CA ARG A 152 3.83 27.54 2.45
C ARG A 152 3.65 27.64 3.97
N GLU A 153 2.91 28.65 4.43
CA GLU A 153 2.59 28.78 5.86
C GLU A 153 1.75 27.62 6.37
N ALA A 154 0.78 27.15 5.57
CA ALA A 154 -0.03 25.98 5.89
C ALA A 154 0.83 24.70 6.00
N ASP A 155 1.79 24.51 5.09
CA ASP A 155 2.73 23.38 5.10
C ASP A 155 3.52 23.32 6.42
N HIS A 156 4.08 24.45 6.83
CA HIS A 156 4.83 24.56 8.08
C HIS A 156 3.97 24.35 9.33
N LYS A 157 2.67 24.66 9.26
CA LYS A 157 1.78 24.64 10.43
C LYS A 157 1.08 23.30 10.64
N LEU A 158 0.70 22.62 9.57
CA LEU A 158 -0.21 21.47 9.64
C LEU A 158 0.50 20.12 9.66
N GLU A 159 1.82 20.08 9.48
CA GLU A 159 2.61 18.83 9.38
C GLU A 159 2.02 17.83 8.35
N THR A 160 1.26 18.33 7.37
CA THR A 160 0.71 17.54 6.28
C THR A 160 1.55 17.73 5.03
N ALA A 161 1.94 16.65 4.35
CA ALA A 161 2.65 16.73 3.08
C ALA A 161 1.77 17.20 1.88
N VAL A 162 0.60 17.79 2.14
CA VAL A 162 -0.35 18.28 1.12
C VAL A 162 0.17 19.54 0.45
N PHE A 163 0.74 20.46 1.23
CA PHE A 163 1.10 21.79 0.75
C PHE A 163 2.51 21.88 0.18
N ALA A 164 3.35 20.87 0.43
CA ALA A 164 4.68 20.69 -0.12
C ALA A 164 4.78 21.18 -1.58
N GLU A 165 5.74 22.07 -1.83
CA GLU A 165 5.94 22.62 -3.17
C GLU A 165 6.48 21.55 -4.12
N THR A 166 5.94 21.57 -5.33
CA THR A 166 6.32 20.69 -6.43
C THR A 166 6.48 21.52 -7.70
N VAL A 167 7.01 20.91 -8.75
CA VAL A 167 7.06 21.52 -10.09
C VAL A 167 5.67 21.98 -10.58
N LEU A 168 4.60 21.33 -10.12
CA LEU A 168 3.24 21.70 -10.47
C LEU A 168 2.86 23.07 -9.92
N ASP A 169 3.38 23.48 -8.77
CA ASP A 169 3.13 24.80 -8.20
C ASP A 169 3.78 25.89 -9.07
N ASP A 170 5.02 25.68 -9.48
CA ASP A 170 5.74 26.60 -10.38
C ASP A 170 5.06 26.80 -11.73
N VAL A 171 4.36 25.76 -12.20
CA VAL A 171 3.55 25.80 -13.42
C VAL A 171 2.20 26.47 -13.15
N ALA A 172 1.49 26.07 -12.10
CA ALA A 172 0.13 26.53 -11.83
C ALA A 172 0.07 28.03 -11.48
N PHE A 173 1.06 28.56 -10.76
CA PHE A 173 1.14 30.00 -10.43
C PHE A 173 1.53 30.90 -11.63
N ARG A 174 1.63 30.34 -12.85
CA ARG A 174 1.67 31.12 -14.10
C ARG A 174 0.29 31.47 -14.63
N LEU A 175 -0.78 30.86 -14.11
CA LEU A 175 -2.14 31.29 -14.38
C LEU A 175 -2.30 32.77 -14.00
N ASN A 176 -3.04 33.51 -14.82
CA ASN A 176 -3.45 34.85 -14.40
C ASN A 176 -4.41 34.78 -13.20
N ASP A 177 -4.45 35.85 -12.42
CA ASP A 177 -5.24 35.93 -11.17
C ASP A 177 -6.71 35.57 -11.37
N ARG A 178 -7.30 35.95 -12.51
CA ARG A 178 -8.71 35.65 -12.80
C ARG A 178 -8.94 34.15 -12.98
N ALA A 179 -8.08 33.47 -13.73
CA ALA A 179 -8.18 32.03 -13.97
C ALA A 179 -7.86 31.24 -12.71
N LEU A 180 -6.83 31.64 -11.95
CA LEU A 180 -6.52 31.07 -10.65
C LEU A 180 -7.71 31.20 -9.69
N GLN A 181 -8.31 32.39 -9.59
CA GLN A 181 -9.47 32.61 -8.73
C GLN A 181 -10.65 31.70 -9.11
N ARG A 182 -10.90 31.46 -10.41
CA ARG A 182 -11.95 30.50 -10.83
C ARG A 182 -11.70 29.11 -10.28
N VAL A 183 -10.45 28.63 -10.28
CA VAL A 183 -10.07 27.32 -9.70
C VAL A 183 -10.33 27.32 -8.19
N LEU A 184 -9.88 28.37 -7.49
CA LEU A 184 -10.01 28.49 -6.04
C LEU A 184 -11.47 28.60 -5.58
N ASP A 185 -12.32 29.34 -6.30
CA ASP A 185 -13.74 29.53 -5.99
C ASP A 185 -14.56 28.23 -6.01
N ALA A 186 -14.02 27.17 -6.60
CA ALA A 186 -14.70 25.90 -6.71
C ALA A 186 -14.48 24.98 -5.49
N ARG A 187 -13.53 25.32 -4.60
CA ARG A 187 -13.09 24.48 -3.48
C ARG A 187 -14.21 24.15 -2.50
N ASP A 188 -15.06 25.13 -2.19
CA ASP A 188 -16.14 24.99 -1.20
C ASP A 188 -17.12 23.88 -1.59
N ARG A 189 -17.42 23.75 -2.88
CA ARG A 189 -18.35 22.75 -3.41
C ARG A 189 -17.84 21.34 -3.27
N PHE A 190 -16.52 21.16 -3.18
CA PHE A 190 -15.90 19.85 -3.09
C PHE A 190 -15.90 19.29 -1.66
N LEU A 191 -15.96 20.16 -0.65
CA LEU A 191 -15.95 19.74 0.75
C LEU A 191 -17.15 18.88 1.13
N ASP A 192 -18.27 19.03 0.42
CA ASP A 192 -19.49 18.25 0.64
C ASP A 192 -19.51 16.94 -0.16
N ALA A 193 -18.42 16.60 -0.86
CA ALA A 193 -18.34 15.38 -1.66
C ALA A 193 -18.49 14.13 -0.77
N ARG A 194 -19.55 13.35 -1.00
CA ARG A 194 -19.83 12.12 -0.25
C ARG A 194 -18.80 11.02 -0.48
N TYR A 195 -18.14 11.06 -1.64
CA TYR A 195 -17.12 10.09 -2.03
C TYR A 195 -15.91 10.83 -2.64
N PRO A 196 -15.05 11.47 -1.82
CA PRO A 196 -13.93 12.27 -2.29
C PRO A 196 -13.03 11.53 -3.29
N ALA A 197 -12.57 10.31 -3.00
CA ALA A 197 -11.72 9.54 -3.91
C ALA A 197 -12.35 9.33 -5.31
N VAL A 198 -13.67 9.10 -5.37
CA VAL A 198 -14.39 8.93 -6.64
C VAL A 198 -14.49 10.26 -7.39
N ALA A 199 -14.78 11.35 -6.68
CA ALA A 199 -14.86 12.68 -7.27
C ALA A 199 -13.49 13.13 -7.79
N ILE A 200 -12.42 12.96 -7.01
CA ILE A 200 -11.03 13.26 -7.42
C ILE A 200 -10.65 12.42 -8.65
N GLY A 201 -10.92 11.12 -8.63
CA GLY A 201 -10.67 10.23 -9.75
C GLY A 201 -11.32 10.73 -11.04
N ARG A 202 -12.60 11.16 -10.98
CA ARG A 202 -13.29 11.75 -12.14
C ARG A 202 -12.68 13.06 -12.63
N LEU A 203 -12.25 13.93 -11.72
CA LEU A 203 -11.55 15.16 -12.09
C LEU A 203 -10.25 14.84 -12.83
N TYR A 204 -9.47 13.89 -12.31
CA TYR A 204 -8.25 13.41 -12.97
C TYR A 204 -8.54 12.80 -14.35
N GLU A 205 -9.58 11.97 -14.47
CA GLU A 205 -9.97 11.39 -15.76
C GLU A 205 -10.47 12.43 -16.78
N ALA A 206 -11.13 13.49 -16.31
CA ALA A 206 -11.65 14.55 -17.18
C ALA A 206 -10.53 15.42 -17.74
N ILE A 207 -9.52 15.74 -16.92
CA ILE A 207 -8.40 16.57 -17.37
C ILE A 207 -7.35 15.73 -18.11
N THR A 208 -7.11 14.47 -17.73
CA THR A 208 -6.05 13.63 -18.30
C THR A 208 -6.57 12.71 -19.40
N SER A 209 -6.02 12.83 -20.62
CA SER A 209 -6.51 12.08 -21.78
C SER A 209 -6.46 10.56 -21.60
N THR A 210 -7.51 9.88 -22.07
CA THR A 210 -7.68 8.42 -21.96
C THR A 210 -6.49 7.64 -22.52
N GLU A 211 -5.96 8.05 -23.67
CA GLU A 211 -4.83 7.38 -24.33
C GLU A 211 -3.58 7.36 -23.44
N ALA A 212 -3.30 8.45 -22.73
CA ALA A 212 -2.14 8.48 -21.83
C ALA A 212 -2.35 7.67 -20.57
N ARG A 213 -3.55 7.73 -19.97
CA ARG A 213 -3.87 6.92 -18.81
C ARG A 213 -3.73 5.43 -19.13
N GLN A 214 -4.21 4.99 -20.31
CA GLN A 214 -4.09 3.61 -20.76
C GLN A 214 -2.65 3.19 -21.04
N ARG A 215 -1.84 4.05 -21.70
CA ARG A 215 -0.42 3.77 -21.94
C ARG A 215 0.39 3.58 -20.65
N LEU A 216 -0.04 4.20 -19.56
CA LEU A 216 0.63 4.18 -18.26
C LEU A 216 0.02 3.21 -17.27
N GLY A 217 -1.00 2.43 -17.68
CA GLY A 217 -1.72 1.52 -16.78
C GLY A 217 -2.50 2.23 -15.66
N GLN A 218 -2.77 3.53 -15.79
CA GLN A 218 -3.46 4.34 -14.79
C GLN A 218 -4.98 4.14 -14.91
N PHE A 219 -5.46 3.07 -14.27
CA PHE A 219 -6.87 2.74 -14.23
C PHE A 219 -7.49 3.21 -12.90
N TYR A 220 -8.68 3.81 -13.00
CA TYR A 220 -9.46 4.15 -11.83
C TYR A 220 -10.26 2.93 -11.37
N THR A 221 -10.15 2.56 -10.09
CA THR A 221 -10.93 1.46 -9.48
C THR A 221 -12.37 1.91 -9.24
N PRO A 222 -13.37 1.36 -9.97
CA PRO A 222 -14.76 1.75 -9.81
C PRO A 222 -15.29 1.37 -8.44
N ARG A 223 -16.27 2.16 -7.94
CA ARG A 223 -16.84 1.98 -6.61
C ARG A 223 -17.37 0.56 -6.35
N TRP A 224 -18.04 -0.05 -7.33
CA TRP A 224 -18.59 -1.40 -7.15
C TRP A 224 -17.49 -2.45 -6.96
N LEU A 225 -16.34 -2.28 -7.63
CA LEU A 225 -15.21 -3.20 -7.53
C LEU A 225 -14.51 -3.01 -6.18
N ARG A 226 -14.35 -1.76 -5.74
CA ARG A 226 -13.92 -1.43 -4.37
C ARG A 226 -14.81 -2.11 -3.34
N ASP A 227 -16.13 -1.88 -3.42
CA ASP A 227 -17.10 -2.41 -2.44
C ASP A 227 -17.01 -3.93 -2.35
N LEU A 228 -16.78 -4.61 -3.49
CA LEU A 228 -16.52 -6.04 -3.53
C LEU A 228 -15.19 -6.43 -2.87
N MET A 229 -14.09 -5.78 -3.23
CA MET A 229 -12.75 -6.08 -2.70
C MET A 229 -12.67 -5.88 -1.19
N LEU A 230 -13.32 -4.83 -0.69
CA LEU A 230 -13.41 -4.53 0.74
C LEU A 230 -14.11 -5.66 1.52
N THR A 231 -15.02 -6.44 0.91
CA THR A 231 -15.62 -7.61 1.61
C THR A 231 -14.62 -8.72 1.94
N TRP A 232 -13.43 -8.69 1.35
CA TRP A 232 -12.37 -9.66 1.63
C TRP A 232 -11.45 -9.20 2.77
N VAL A 233 -11.54 -7.93 3.17
CA VAL A 233 -10.77 -7.37 4.27
C VAL A 233 -11.46 -7.75 5.60
N PRO A 234 -10.74 -8.32 6.57
CA PRO A 234 -11.29 -8.60 7.90
C PRO A 234 -11.82 -7.32 8.56
N ALA A 235 -12.95 -7.42 9.27
CA ALA A 235 -13.57 -6.27 9.94
C ALA A 235 -12.69 -5.69 11.07
N ASP A 236 -11.75 -6.48 11.58
CA ASP A 236 -10.81 -6.13 12.64
C ASP A 236 -9.39 -5.82 12.11
N ALA A 237 -9.22 -5.61 10.81
CA ALA A 237 -7.93 -5.26 10.25
C ALA A 237 -7.49 -3.86 10.77
N PRO A 238 -6.36 -3.78 11.51
CA PRO A 238 -5.92 -2.51 12.09
C PRO A 238 -5.35 -1.56 11.02
N THR A 239 -4.75 -2.12 9.97
CA THR A 239 -4.15 -1.33 8.88
C THR A 239 -4.46 -1.98 7.54
N LEU A 240 -4.81 -1.18 6.55
CA LEU A 240 -4.90 -1.59 5.15
C LEU A 240 -3.78 -0.96 4.34
N LEU A 241 -3.04 -1.80 3.62
CA LEU A 241 -2.00 -1.40 2.68
C LEU A 241 -2.58 -1.30 1.26
N ASP A 242 -2.44 -0.14 0.62
CA ASP A 242 -2.89 0.14 -0.75
C ASP A 242 -1.70 0.48 -1.65
N LEU A 243 -1.23 -0.52 -2.40
CA LEU A 243 -0.12 -0.40 -3.35
C LEU A 243 -0.62 0.12 -4.70
N GLY A 244 -0.08 1.25 -5.15
CA GLY A 244 -0.62 2.01 -6.27
C GLY A 244 -1.90 2.75 -5.88
N VAL A 245 -1.85 3.48 -4.76
CA VAL A 245 -3.01 4.10 -4.09
C VAL A 245 -3.87 4.96 -5.03
N GLY A 246 -3.27 5.57 -6.06
CA GLY A 246 -4.00 6.38 -7.04
C GLY A 246 -4.79 7.51 -6.36
N ALA A 247 -6.10 7.58 -6.62
CA ALA A 247 -6.99 8.55 -5.97
C ALA A 247 -7.50 8.09 -4.58
N GLY A 248 -7.03 6.95 -4.07
CA GLY A 248 -7.43 6.39 -2.79
C GLY A 248 -8.78 5.67 -2.79
N SER A 249 -9.23 5.14 -3.94
CA SER A 249 -10.56 4.51 -4.05
C SER A 249 -10.72 3.32 -3.09
N LEU A 250 -9.69 2.47 -2.97
CA LEU A 250 -9.68 1.31 -2.07
C LEU A 250 -9.37 1.69 -0.61
N SER A 251 -8.69 2.82 -0.41
CA SER A 251 -8.28 3.36 0.88
C SER A 251 -9.38 4.11 1.66
N MET A 252 -10.54 4.33 1.04
CA MET A 252 -11.64 5.05 1.69
C MET A 252 -12.33 4.19 2.77
N PRO A 253 -12.83 4.81 3.87
CA PRO A 253 -13.55 4.06 4.91
C PRO A 253 -14.73 3.27 4.33
N PHE A 254 -15.02 2.11 4.95
CA PHE A 254 -16.11 1.22 4.52
C PHE A 254 -17.47 1.93 4.47
N HIS A 255 -17.74 2.81 5.43
CA HIS A 255 -19.01 3.47 5.56
C HIS A 255 -19.00 4.87 4.91
N PRO A 256 -19.94 5.19 3.99
CA PRO A 256 -19.98 6.48 3.31
C PRO A 256 -20.39 7.66 4.21
N ARG A 257 -20.76 7.40 5.46
CA ARG A 257 -20.79 8.42 6.52
C ARG A 257 -19.61 8.14 7.43
N PHE A 258 -18.52 8.81 7.15
CA PHE A 258 -17.24 8.62 7.83
C PHE A 258 -17.26 9.03 9.32
N GLU A 259 -18.33 9.71 9.74
CA GLU A 259 -18.59 10.02 11.15
C GLU A 259 -19.02 8.80 11.97
N VAL A 260 -19.36 7.70 11.29
CA VAL A 260 -19.88 6.47 11.91
C VAL A 260 -18.80 5.38 12.01
N SER A 261 -17.88 5.33 11.04
CA SER A 261 -16.78 4.37 11.03
C SER A 261 -15.64 4.86 10.13
N THR A 262 -14.42 4.71 10.63
CA THR A 262 -13.15 4.89 9.92
C THR A 262 -12.42 3.55 9.82
N GLU A 263 -13.14 2.42 9.78
CA GLU A 263 -12.50 1.13 9.53
C GLU A 263 -11.98 1.09 8.08
N PRO A 264 -10.82 0.48 7.83
CA PRO A 264 -9.86 -0.05 8.82
C PRO A 264 -9.17 1.08 9.59
N ASP A 265 -8.72 0.86 10.83
CA ASP A 265 -8.27 1.93 11.74
C ASP A 265 -7.21 2.86 11.13
N HIS A 266 -6.35 2.33 10.23
CA HIS A 266 -5.33 3.07 9.54
C HIS A 266 -5.17 2.64 8.07
N ILE A 267 -4.75 3.57 7.21
CA ILE A 267 -4.40 3.33 5.80
C ILE A 267 -2.91 3.61 5.57
N ALA A 268 -2.18 2.65 5.03
CA ALA A 268 -0.86 2.85 4.45
C ALA A 268 -0.97 2.84 2.92
N GLY A 269 -0.67 3.96 2.26
CA GLY A 269 -0.73 4.08 0.80
C GLY A 269 0.66 4.26 0.20
N ILE A 270 0.92 3.62 -0.94
CA ILE A 270 2.19 3.79 -1.67
C ILE A 270 1.88 4.04 -3.14
N ASP A 271 2.48 5.07 -3.72
CA ASP A 271 2.41 5.31 -5.15
C ASP A 271 3.61 6.13 -5.62
N ARG A 272 4.26 5.70 -6.70
CA ARG A 272 5.39 6.42 -7.29
C ARG A 272 5.02 7.82 -7.76
N ASN A 273 3.74 8.11 -7.97
CA ASN A 273 3.27 9.39 -8.48
C ASN A 273 2.93 10.38 -7.33
N PRO A 274 3.64 11.51 -7.19
CA PRO A 274 3.32 12.55 -6.21
C PRO A 274 1.91 13.11 -6.34
N LEU A 275 1.35 13.18 -7.55
CA LEU A 275 -0.04 13.60 -7.75
C LEU A 275 -1.02 12.55 -7.22
N ALA A 276 -0.72 11.26 -7.37
CA ALA A 276 -1.53 10.21 -6.76
C ALA A 276 -1.49 10.30 -5.23
N ARG A 277 -0.30 10.48 -4.64
CA ARG A 277 -0.18 10.76 -3.20
C ARG A 277 -1.06 11.94 -2.78
N LEU A 278 -1.01 13.07 -3.49
CA LEU A 278 -1.85 14.22 -3.19
C LEU A 278 -3.34 13.88 -3.31
N MET A 279 -3.76 13.22 -4.39
CA MET A 279 -5.16 12.81 -4.60
C MET A 279 -5.68 11.92 -3.47
N ALA A 280 -4.96 10.87 -3.11
CA ALA A 280 -5.33 9.98 -2.02
C ALA A 280 -5.33 10.69 -0.67
N THR A 281 -4.28 11.46 -0.36
CA THR A 281 -4.18 12.22 0.89
C THR A 281 -5.37 13.16 1.07
N VAL A 282 -5.75 13.93 0.04
CA VAL A 282 -6.93 14.79 0.10
C VAL A 282 -8.22 13.97 0.30
N ALA A 283 -8.37 12.84 -0.39
CA ALA A 283 -9.54 11.98 -0.19
C ALA A 283 -9.66 11.49 1.26
N LEU A 284 -8.55 11.05 1.85
CA LEU A 284 -8.48 10.51 3.22
C LEU A 284 -8.69 11.59 4.28
N ILE A 285 -8.10 12.78 4.09
CA ILE A 285 -8.33 13.96 4.93
C ILE A 285 -9.82 14.32 4.97
N LEU A 286 -10.46 14.43 3.80
CA LEU A 286 -11.89 14.77 3.71
C LEU A 286 -12.78 13.70 4.34
N SER A 287 -12.31 12.46 4.33
CA SER A 287 -13.02 11.31 4.91
C SER A 287 -12.66 11.05 6.36
N ARG A 288 -11.82 11.88 6.99
CA ARG A 288 -11.33 11.71 8.37
C ARG A 288 -10.70 10.34 8.63
N GLN A 289 -10.13 9.72 7.60
CA GLN A 289 -9.47 8.43 7.70
C GLN A 289 -8.03 8.64 8.18
N PRO A 290 -7.56 8.03 9.28
CA PRO A 290 -6.15 8.02 9.65
C PRO A 290 -5.31 7.33 8.56
N HIS A 291 -4.19 7.95 8.18
CA HIS A 291 -3.40 7.46 7.04
C HIS A 291 -1.95 7.93 7.05
N GLU A 292 -1.13 7.21 6.29
CA GLU A 292 0.20 7.59 5.82
C GLU A 292 0.30 7.23 4.33
N VAL A 293 0.80 8.16 3.49
CA VAL A 293 0.92 7.92 2.04
C VAL A 293 2.29 8.35 1.53
N HIS A 294 3.03 7.43 0.92
CA HIS A 294 4.41 7.61 0.48
C HIS A 294 4.54 7.76 -1.05
N VAL A 295 5.54 8.53 -1.49
CA VAL A 295 5.92 8.61 -2.91
C VAL A 295 7.11 7.69 -3.17
N GLU A 296 6.83 6.44 -3.53
CA GLU A 296 7.86 5.41 -3.70
C GLU A 296 7.47 4.45 -4.84
N ASP A 297 8.45 3.91 -5.55
CA ASP A 297 8.19 2.79 -6.46
C ASP A 297 8.16 1.50 -5.66
N PHE A 298 6.95 0.98 -5.43
CA PHE A 298 6.75 -0.23 -4.63
C PHE A 298 7.40 -1.50 -5.22
N LEU A 299 7.85 -1.47 -6.48
CA LEU A 299 8.64 -2.54 -7.08
C LEU A 299 10.14 -2.39 -6.80
N GLU A 300 10.59 -1.17 -6.55
CA GLU A 300 11.96 -0.86 -6.13
C GLU A 300 12.12 -0.85 -4.62
N LEU A 301 11.01 -0.80 -3.87
CA LEU A 301 10.99 -1.15 -2.46
C LEU A 301 11.51 -2.57 -2.30
N ALA A 302 12.70 -2.70 -1.73
CA ALA A 302 13.13 -3.97 -1.21
C ALA A 302 12.15 -4.37 -0.09
N PRO A 303 11.93 -5.67 0.16
CA PRO A 303 11.25 -6.12 1.37
C PRO A 303 11.80 -5.45 2.65
N ASP A 304 13.09 -5.07 2.63
CA ASP A 304 13.81 -4.35 3.69
C ASP A 304 13.36 -2.89 3.89
N ASP A 305 12.77 -2.26 2.88
CA ASP A 305 12.23 -0.88 2.92
C ASP A 305 10.79 -0.85 3.46
N LEU A 306 10.06 -1.97 3.32
CA LEU A 306 8.68 -2.10 3.78
C LEU A 306 8.61 -2.60 5.23
N GLU A 307 9.29 -3.68 5.61
CA GLU A 307 9.11 -4.27 6.95
C GLU A 307 10.30 -5.11 7.43
N SER A 308 11.24 -4.47 8.14
CA SER A 308 12.09 -5.17 9.14
C SER A 308 12.15 -4.38 10.47
N ALA A 309 11.10 -3.61 10.71
CA ALA A 309 10.94 -2.74 11.86
C ALA A 309 9.75 -3.24 12.68
N SER A 310 10.03 -3.99 13.74
CA SER A 310 9.02 -4.28 14.75
C SER A 310 9.16 -3.30 15.91
N ARG A 311 8.03 -2.72 16.34
CA ARG A 311 7.98 -1.98 17.61
C ARG A 311 7.90 -2.91 18.84
N ASN A 312 7.54 -4.19 18.64
CA ASN A 312 7.19 -5.15 19.70
C ASN A 312 7.81 -6.57 19.51
N GLY A 313 8.96 -6.71 18.84
CA GLY A 313 9.65 -8.00 18.63
C GLY A 313 9.22 -8.81 17.39
N PHE A 314 9.86 -9.96 17.15
CA PHE A 314 9.60 -10.82 15.98
C PHE A 314 8.49 -11.85 16.25
N ARG A 315 7.58 -12.05 15.30
CA ARG A 315 6.52 -13.06 15.39
C ARG A 315 6.74 -14.19 14.38
N PHE A 316 6.64 -15.43 14.86
CA PHE A 316 6.82 -16.63 14.04
C PHE A 316 5.52 -17.42 13.96
N ILE A 317 5.08 -17.75 12.74
CA ILE A 317 3.76 -18.32 12.47
C ILE A 317 3.91 -19.70 11.81
N LEU A 318 3.12 -20.67 12.27
CA LEU A 318 3.01 -21.97 11.61
C LEU A 318 2.07 -21.86 10.40
N ASN A 319 2.58 -22.18 9.22
CA ASN A 319 1.78 -22.23 8.00
C ASN A 319 1.10 -23.59 7.82
N GLU A 320 -0.04 -23.78 8.47
CA GLU A 320 -0.81 -25.04 8.43
C GLU A 320 -1.53 -25.29 7.08
N THR A 321 -1.57 -24.29 6.19
CA THR A 321 -2.37 -24.33 4.95
C THR A 321 -1.54 -24.55 3.69
N ASP A 322 -0.22 -24.74 3.83
CA ASP A 322 0.73 -24.74 2.71
C ASP A 322 0.56 -23.49 1.82
N ALA A 323 0.16 -22.37 2.45
CA ALA A 323 -0.03 -21.12 1.75
C ALA A 323 1.32 -20.66 1.21
N ARG A 324 1.38 -20.32 -0.08
CA ARG A 324 2.55 -19.65 -0.62
C ARG A 324 2.60 -18.25 -0.01
N HIS A 325 3.69 -17.96 0.69
CA HIS A 325 3.93 -16.64 1.22
C HIS A 325 4.47 -15.74 0.09
N ILE A 326 4.14 -14.46 0.17
CA ILE A 326 4.75 -13.40 -0.63
C ILE A 326 6.06 -12.97 0.05
N ASN A 327 6.94 -12.24 -0.64
CA ASN A 327 8.30 -11.88 -0.22
C ASN A 327 8.42 -11.11 1.11
N ASN A 328 7.30 -10.82 1.79
CA ASN A 328 7.20 -10.06 3.04
C ASN A 328 7.29 -10.97 4.28
N PHE A 329 7.26 -12.29 4.10
CA PHE A 329 7.52 -13.26 5.16
C PHE A 329 8.79 -14.02 4.84
N TYR A 330 9.72 -14.11 5.79
CA TYR A 330 10.80 -15.09 5.70
C TYR A 330 10.25 -16.47 6.04
N ALA A 331 10.29 -17.39 5.08
CA ALA A 331 9.97 -18.78 5.33
C ALA A 331 11.23 -19.61 5.50
N PHE A 332 11.15 -20.53 6.46
CA PHE A 332 12.19 -21.53 6.70
C PHE A 332 11.78 -22.84 6.02
N ASP A 333 12.00 -22.91 4.71
CA ASP A 333 11.57 -24.03 3.87
C ASP A 333 12.60 -25.18 3.82
N ALA A 334 13.05 -25.70 4.96
CA ALA A 334 13.95 -26.88 4.99
C ALA A 334 14.17 -27.50 6.38
N LEU A 335 13.29 -27.27 7.35
CA LEU A 335 13.46 -27.85 8.68
C LEU A 335 13.11 -29.34 8.64
N MET A 336 14.11 -30.21 8.79
CA MET A 336 13.92 -31.65 9.01
C MET A 336 13.44 -31.88 10.45
N LEU A 337 12.25 -31.36 10.76
CA LEU A 337 11.55 -31.46 12.04
C LEU A 337 10.15 -32.03 11.78
N ASP A 338 9.67 -32.88 12.69
CA ASP A 338 8.26 -33.24 12.69
C ASP A 338 7.37 -32.10 13.21
N GLU A 339 6.04 -32.27 13.13
CA GLU A 339 5.10 -31.22 13.54
C GLU A 339 5.26 -30.84 15.03
N THR A 340 5.56 -31.80 15.90
CA THR A 340 5.71 -31.55 17.35
C THR A 340 7.00 -30.78 17.61
N GLU A 341 8.09 -31.19 16.97
CA GLU A 341 9.37 -30.51 17.03
C GLU A 341 9.29 -29.08 16.47
N LEU A 342 8.59 -28.90 15.35
CA LEU A 342 8.37 -27.59 14.73
C LEU A 342 7.56 -26.66 15.66
N LYS A 343 6.48 -27.16 16.25
CA LYS A 343 5.70 -26.39 17.23
C LYS A 343 6.51 -26.07 18.49
N ALA A 344 7.39 -26.97 18.93
CA ALA A 344 8.28 -26.72 20.04
C ALA A 344 9.31 -25.62 19.73
N LEU A 345 9.86 -25.60 18.52
CA LEU A 345 10.72 -24.52 18.03
C LEU A 345 9.94 -23.19 17.99
N LEU A 346 8.72 -23.19 17.47
CA LEU A 346 7.89 -21.98 17.40
C LEU A 346 7.50 -21.45 18.79
N ALA A 347 7.32 -22.33 19.78
CA ALA A 347 7.15 -21.92 21.18
C ALA A 347 8.36 -21.12 21.68
N PHE A 348 9.58 -21.59 21.37
CA PHE A 348 10.82 -20.90 21.72
C PHE A 348 10.95 -19.57 20.97
N LEU A 349 10.76 -19.55 19.65
CA LEU A 349 10.94 -18.36 18.81
C LEU A 349 9.97 -17.23 19.15
N ASN A 350 8.78 -17.55 19.69
CA ASN A 350 7.82 -16.54 20.17
C ASN A 350 7.96 -16.26 21.68
N SER A 351 9.01 -16.74 22.37
CA SER A 351 9.19 -16.55 23.81
C SER A 351 10.06 -15.34 24.16
N GLY A 352 9.92 -14.83 25.39
CA GLY A 352 10.83 -13.80 25.94
C GLY A 352 12.29 -14.26 26.01
N VAL A 353 12.56 -15.57 26.08
CA VAL A 353 13.93 -16.10 26.01
C VAL A 353 14.55 -15.90 24.63
N PHE A 354 13.78 -16.07 23.56
CA PHE A 354 14.29 -15.77 22.23
C PHE A 354 14.43 -14.28 22.00
N ASP A 355 13.51 -13.47 22.53
CA ASP A 355 13.61 -12.01 22.51
C ASP A 355 14.91 -11.52 23.17
N ASP A 356 15.25 -12.05 24.36
CA ASP A 356 16.53 -11.81 25.06
C ASP A 356 17.76 -12.19 24.20
N VAL A 357 17.66 -13.29 23.46
CA VAL A 357 18.75 -13.81 22.62
C VAL A 357 18.96 -12.93 21.40
N VAL A 358 17.90 -12.66 20.66
CA VAL A 358 17.98 -11.91 19.40
C VAL A 358 18.27 -10.44 19.64
N HIS A 359 17.91 -9.85 20.79
CA HIS A 359 18.23 -8.47 21.14
C HIS A 359 19.74 -8.17 21.14
N ARG A 360 20.61 -9.19 21.28
CA ARG A 360 22.08 -9.04 21.17
C ARG A 360 22.60 -8.94 19.73
N TYR A 361 21.76 -9.29 18.76
CA TYR A 361 22.05 -9.32 17.33
C TYR A 361 21.24 -8.26 16.58
N ARG A 362 20.46 -7.44 17.31
CA ARG A 362 19.71 -6.31 16.76
C ARG A 362 20.58 -5.05 16.76
N TYR A 363 20.38 -4.17 15.79
CA TYR A 363 20.90 -2.81 15.84
C TYR A 363 19.74 -1.82 15.99
N ALA A 364 19.90 -0.86 16.91
CA ALA A 364 18.91 0.19 17.14
C ALA A 364 19.05 1.31 16.10
N ARG A 365 17.96 1.68 15.45
CA ARG A 365 17.86 2.90 14.63
C ARG A 365 17.23 4.04 15.44
N GLU A 366 17.43 5.28 14.98
CA GLU A 366 16.73 6.44 15.53
C GLU A 366 15.20 6.20 15.51
N GLY A 367 14.50 6.55 16.59
CA GLY A 367 13.05 6.32 16.73
C GLY A 367 12.64 5.04 17.46
N GLY A 368 13.58 4.27 18.03
CA GLY A 368 13.26 3.10 18.86
C GLY A 368 12.93 1.83 18.08
N PHE A 369 13.34 1.76 16.81
CA PHE A 369 13.18 0.59 15.96
C PHE A 369 14.37 -0.36 16.11
N GLU A 370 14.08 -1.64 16.32
CA GLU A 370 15.09 -2.70 16.38
C GLU A 370 15.05 -3.54 15.11
N LYS A 371 16.20 -3.68 14.44
CA LYS A 371 16.35 -4.41 13.17
C LYS A 371 17.33 -5.58 13.31
N ILE A 372 17.12 -6.66 12.58
CA ILE A 372 18.11 -7.73 12.34
C ILE A 372 18.25 -7.98 10.83
N GLU A 373 19.46 -8.00 10.27
CA GLU A 373 19.67 -8.32 8.85
C GLU A 373 19.66 -9.85 8.63
N PRO A 374 19.34 -10.34 7.42
CA PRO A 374 19.44 -11.78 7.11
C PRO A 374 20.81 -12.39 7.40
N ASN A 375 21.89 -11.63 7.20
CA ASN A 375 23.25 -12.05 7.53
C ASN A 375 23.49 -12.12 9.04
N ASP A 376 22.81 -11.30 9.85
CA ASP A 376 22.91 -11.35 11.31
C ASP A 376 22.15 -12.57 11.87
N LEU A 377 21.07 -13.00 11.20
CA LEU A 377 20.32 -14.22 11.55
C LEU A 377 21.20 -15.48 11.50
N GLU A 378 22.22 -15.53 10.65
CA GLU A 378 23.17 -16.67 10.60
C GLU A 378 23.92 -16.85 11.93
N GLY A 379 24.11 -15.76 12.69
CA GLY A 379 24.78 -15.76 13.99
C GLY A 379 23.86 -15.98 15.19
N VAL A 380 22.53 -15.94 14.99
CA VAL A 380 21.55 -16.05 16.09
C VAL A 380 21.45 -17.51 16.54
N PRO A 381 21.73 -17.81 17.83
CA PRO A 381 21.56 -19.16 18.34
C PRO A 381 20.08 -19.49 18.45
N VAL A 382 19.68 -20.60 17.83
CA VAL A 382 18.31 -21.10 17.84
C VAL A 382 18.27 -22.46 18.54
N LEU A 383 17.21 -22.71 19.31
CA LEU A 383 16.96 -23.99 19.97
C LEU A 383 16.77 -25.10 18.92
N ASP A 384 17.49 -26.22 19.06
CA ASP A 384 17.23 -27.44 18.29
C ASP A 384 16.34 -28.41 19.11
N PRO A 385 15.05 -28.59 18.75
CA PRO A 385 14.12 -29.43 19.50
C PRO A 385 14.57 -30.89 19.61
N ARG A 386 15.33 -31.39 18.62
CA ARG A 386 15.80 -32.79 18.56
C ARG A 386 16.80 -33.13 19.67
N GLY A 387 17.43 -32.11 20.25
CA GLY A 387 18.35 -32.25 21.38
C GLY A 387 17.65 -32.29 22.75
N LEU A 388 16.32 -32.12 22.80
CA LEU A 388 15.56 -32.07 24.04
C LEU A 388 14.88 -33.40 24.37
N PRO A 389 14.58 -33.67 25.66
CA PRO A 389 13.73 -34.77 26.05
C PRO A 389 12.33 -34.68 25.41
N GLU A 390 11.80 -35.82 24.97
CA GLU A 390 10.50 -35.93 24.29
C GLU A 390 9.34 -35.29 25.09
N ASP A 391 9.36 -35.41 26.42
CA ASP A 391 8.36 -34.80 27.30
C ASP A 391 8.42 -33.26 27.28
N VAL A 392 9.62 -32.69 27.12
CA VAL A 392 9.82 -31.24 27.01
C VAL A 392 9.36 -30.74 25.65
N VAL A 393 9.74 -31.42 24.57
CA VAL A 393 9.30 -31.09 23.20
C VAL A 393 7.76 -31.08 23.12
N SER A 394 7.12 -32.14 23.64
CA SER A 394 5.66 -32.25 23.68
C SER A 394 4.98 -31.11 24.45
N ARG A 395 5.57 -30.69 25.57
CA ARG A 395 5.03 -29.60 26.40
C ARG A 395 5.24 -28.22 25.79
N LEU A 396 6.34 -28.00 25.07
CA LEU A 396 6.57 -26.79 24.31
C LEU A 396 5.59 -26.69 23.14
N ALA A 397 5.41 -27.78 22.38
CA ALA A 397 4.43 -27.84 21.29
C ALA A 397 3.01 -27.53 21.77
N ALA A 398 2.57 -28.16 22.86
CA ALA A 398 1.26 -27.88 23.46
C ALA A 398 1.13 -26.42 23.94
N SER A 399 2.24 -25.81 24.41
CA SER A 399 2.23 -24.40 24.80
C SER A 399 2.11 -23.47 23.60
N PHE A 400 2.70 -23.81 22.45
CA PHE A 400 2.50 -23.07 21.20
C PHE A 400 1.06 -23.15 20.72
N ASP A 401 0.43 -24.32 20.77
CA ASP A 401 -0.99 -24.47 20.43
C ASP A 401 -1.87 -23.62 21.36
N GLU A 402 -1.57 -23.58 22.67
CA GLU A 402 -2.27 -22.74 23.65
C GLU A 402 -2.06 -21.24 23.40
N LEU A 403 -0.86 -20.80 22.99
CA LEU A 403 -0.62 -19.42 22.55
C LEU A 403 -1.50 -19.08 21.33
N CYS A 404 -1.54 -19.96 20.33
CA CYS A 404 -2.37 -19.78 19.15
C CYS A 404 -3.86 -19.68 19.49
N GLU A 405 -4.36 -20.54 20.39
CA GLU A 405 -5.75 -20.48 20.85
C GLU A 405 -6.06 -19.20 21.63
N THR A 406 -5.16 -18.79 22.53
CA THR A 406 -5.32 -17.60 23.37
C THR A 406 -5.35 -16.34 22.51
N ALA A 407 -4.45 -16.23 21.54
CA ALA A 407 -4.43 -15.13 20.58
C ALA A 407 -5.72 -15.04 19.75
N ARG A 408 -6.26 -16.18 19.27
CA ARG A 408 -7.54 -16.21 18.52
C ARG A 408 -8.74 -15.78 19.37
N ARG A 409 -8.66 -15.91 20.70
CA ARG A 409 -9.73 -15.56 21.65
C ARG A 409 -9.51 -14.17 22.29
N GLY A 410 -8.41 -13.49 22.00
CA GLY A 410 -8.05 -12.20 22.62
C GLY A 410 -7.78 -12.30 24.14
N GLY A 411 -7.24 -13.43 24.62
CA GLY A 411 -6.94 -13.66 26.03
C GLY A 411 -5.53 -13.23 26.45
N ASP A 412 -5.25 -13.29 27.76
CA ASP A 412 -3.92 -13.05 28.36
C ASP A 412 -3.06 -14.31 28.30
N ASP A 413 -1.87 -14.19 27.70
CA ASP A 413 -0.90 -15.26 27.44
C ASP A 413 0.27 -15.29 28.44
N GLY A 414 0.30 -14.41 29.44
CA GLY A 414 1.41 -14.29 30.40
C GLY A 414 1.73 -15.60 31.14
N ASN A 415 0.71 -16.40 31.47
CA ASN A 415 0.89 -17.72 32.11
C ASN A 415 1.52 -18.75 31.16
N VAL A 416 1.19 -18.67 29.87
CA VAL A 416 1.73 -19.58 28.84
C VAL A 416 3.19 -19.24 28.57
N PHE A 417 3.52 -17.95 28.46
CA PHE A 417 4.89 -17.47 28.36
C PHE A 417 5.75 -17.91 29.55
N ALA A 418 5.31 -17.66 30.78
CA ALA A 418 6.04 -18.08 31.99
C ALA A 418 6.33 -19.59 32.02
N ARG A 419 5.40 -20.41 31.49
CA ARG A 419 5.58 -21.86 31.37
C ARG A 419 6.62 -22.23 30.32
N ILE A 420 6.58 -21.60 29.15
CA ILE A 420 7.57 -21.77 28.08
C ILE A 420 8.96 -21.39 28.59
N GLU A 421 9.10 -20.23 29.23
CA GLU A 421 10.38 -19.76 29.78
C GLU A 421 10.93 -20.71 30.84
N SER A 422 10.09 -21.21 31.76
CA SER A 422 10.53 -22.18 32.77
C SER A 422 10.95 -23.51 32.16
N LEU A 423 10.40 -23.91 31.02
CA LEU A 423 10.81 -25.14 30.32
C LEU A 423 12.18 -24.99 29.67
N ILE A 424 12.42 -23.82 29.05
CA ILE A 424 13.65 -23.51 28.33
C ILE A 424 14.81 -23.22 29.30
N ARG A 425 14.61 -22.35 30.30
CA ARG A 425 15.65 -21.92 31.27
C ARG A 425 16.15 -23.03 32.21
N ARG A 426 15.45 -24.17 32.30
CA ARG A 426 15.94 -25.34 33.05
C ARG A 426 16.91 -26.22 32.25
N ARG A 427 17.14 -25.89 30.97
CA ARG A 427 17.85 -26.71 29.99
C ARG A 427 18.93 -25.97 29.19
N LEU A 428 18.84 -24.65 29.09
CA LEU A 428 19.97 -23.75 28.81
C LEU A 428 20.79 -23.55 30.10
#